data_AF-A0A5E4N4Y4-F1
#
_entry.id   AF-A0A5E4N4Y4-F1
#
_cell.length_a   1.000
_cell.length_b   1.000
_cell.length_c   1.000
_cell.angle_alpha   90.00
_cell.angle_beta   90.00
_cell.angle_gamma   90.00
#
_symmetry.space_group_name_H-M   'P 1'
#
loop_
_entity.id
_entity.type
_entity.pdbx_description
1 polymer ?
#
loop_
_entity_poly.entity_id
_entity_poly.type
_entity_poly.pdbx_seq_one_letter_code
_entity_poly.pdbx_strand_id
1 'polypeptide(L)'
;MLQNGVSILHDNARPHIGAPVVALLEKYGWKRLKHTPYSPDLSPPDFDLFPKLKEPLRGIRFPNLDILNEEVSRRIRELNKHGVLCSIQVLPKRWKSCIDKQGDYIEGL
;
A
#
# COMPACT_ATOMS: atom_id res chain seq x y z
N MET A 1 -14.32 -15.26 8.24
CA MET A 1 -13.09 -15.69 7.55
C MET A 1 -13.19 -15.29 6.08
N LEU A 2 -12.09 -14.84 5.46
CA LEU A 2 -12.07 -14.57 4.02
C LEU A 2 -12.18 -15.91 3.28
N GLN A 3 -13.27 -16.11 2.52
CA GLN A 3 -13.65 -17.42 1.99
C GLN A 3 -12.66 -18.00 0.96
N ASN A 4 -11.79 -17.16 0.39
CA ASN A 4 -10.87 -17.52 -0.70
C ASN A 4 -9.38 -17.40 -0.30
N GLY A 5 -9.08 -17.42 1.00
CA GLY A 5 -7.73 -17.17 1.51
C GLY A 5 -7.32 -15.70 1.42
N VAL A 6 -6.06 -15.41 1.78
CA VAL A 6 -5.50 -14.05 1.81
C VAL A 6 -4.36 -13.95 0.82
N SER A 7 -4.34 -12.87 0.03
CA SER A 7 -3.18 -12.48 -0.77
C SER A 7 -2.55 -11.22 -0.18
N ILE A 8 -1.23 -11.24 0.02
CA ILE A 8 -0.46 -10.09 0.49
C ILE A 8 0.36 -9.50 -0.65
N LEU A 9 0.24 -8.19 -0.84
CA LEU A 9 1.07 -7.39 -1.72
C LEU A 9 1.91 -6.45 -0.86
N HIS A 10 3.22 -6.62 -0.90
CA HIS A 10 4.18 -5.74 -0.22
C HIS A 10 5.45 -5.65 -1.07
N ASP A 11 6.26 -4.62 -0.83
CA ASP A 11 7.52 -4.42 -1.54
C ASP A 11 8.60 -5.43 -1.10
N ASN A 12 9.72 -5.44 -1.83
CA ASN A 12 10.82 -6.37 -1.60
C ASN A 12 11.85 -5.84 -0.58
N ALA A 13 11.46 -4.93 0.34
CA ALA A 13 12.36 -4.47 1.38
C ALA A 13 12.93 -5.67 2.17
N ARG A 14 14.22 -5.61 2.55
CA ARG A 14 14.92 -6.74 3.21
C ARG A 14 14.15 -7.34 4.39
N PRO A 15 13.52 -6.55 5.28
CA PRO A 15 12.72 -7.11 6.37
C PRO A 15 11.53 -7.93 5.88
N HIS A 16 10.91 -7.56 4.76
CA HIS A 16 9.70 -8.21 4.26
C HIS A 16 9.96 -9.52 3.52
N ILE A 17 11.17 -9.72 2.99
CA ILE A 17 11.57 -10.94 2.28
C ILE A 17 12.45 -11.88 3.13
N GLY A 18 12.69 -11.51 4.39
CA GLY A 18 13.47 -12.34 5.31
C GLY A 18 12.79 -13.67 5.60
N ALA A 19 13.60 -14.72 5.81
CA ALA A 19 13.12 -16.07 6.09
C ALA A 19 12.07 -16.14 7.23
N PRO A 20 12.20 -15.40 8.36
CA PRO A 20 11.18 -15.42 9.40
C PRO A 20 9.82 -14.91 8.94
N VAL A 21 9.79 -13.85 8.11
CA VAL A 21 8.52 -13.28 7.59
C VAL A 21 7.90 -14.21 6.57
N VAL A 22 8.70 -14.79 5.67
CA VAL A 22 8.21 -15.75 4.67
C VAL A 22 7.59 -16.98 5.36
N ALA A 23 8.29 -17.56 6.33
CA ALA A 23 7.79 -18.71 7.09
C ALA A 23 6.49 -18.38 7.85
N LEU A 24 6.35 -17.16 8.37
CA LEU A 24 5.14 -16.73 9.04
C LEU A 24 3.95 -16.57 8.07
N LEU A 25 4.18 -16.00 6.89
CA LEU A 25 3.14 -15.89 5.86
C LEU A 25 2.67 -17.26 5.37
N GLU A 26 3.61 -18.21 5.20
CA GLU A 26 3.29 -19.61 4.85
C GLU A 26 2.48 -20.30 5.94
N LYS A 27 2.86 -20.12 7.22
CA LYS A 27 2.11 -20.63 8.37
C LYS A 27 0.68 -20.09 8.42
N TYR A 28 0.47 -18.84 8.01
CA TYR A 28 -0.87 -18.26 7.88
C TYR A 28 -1.61 -18.67 6.61
N GLY A 29 -0.96 -19.34 5.66
CA GLY A 29 -1.54 -19.69 4.36
C GLY A 29 -1.75 -18.48 3.45
N TRP A 30 -0.99 -17.41 3.64
CA TRP A 30 -1.13 -16.18 2.86
C TRP A 30 -0.31 -16.27 1.58
N LYS A 31 -0.97 -16.06 0.43
CA LYS A 31 -0.31 -16.03 -0.86
C LYS A 31 0.42 -14.70 -1.03
N ARG A 32 1.74 -14.74 -1.16
CA ARG A 32 2.52 -13.54 -1.50
C ARG A 32 2.42 -13.25 -3.00
N LEU A 33 1.96 -12.06 -3.35
CA LEU A 33 1.97 -11.57 -4.73
C LEU A 33 3.38 -11.08 -5.09
N LYS A 34 3.78 -11.30 -6.35
CA LYS A 34 5.07 -10.79 -6.86
C LYS A 34 4.97 -9.28 -7.00
N HIS A 35 5.96 -8.57 -6.46
CA HIS A 35 6.13 -7.13 -6.65
C HIS A 35 7.50 -6.88 -7.28
N THR A 36 7.56 -5.98 -8.25
CA THR A 36 8.81 -5.61 -8.92
C THR A 36 9.60 -4.61 -8.08
N PRO A 37 10.95 -4.64 -8.10
CA PRO A 37 11.75 -3.60 -7.46
C PRO A 37 11.43 -2.21 -8.03
N TYR A 38 11.50 -1.18 -7.19
CA TYR A 38 11.34 0.23 -7.57
C TYR A 38 10.00 0.59 -8.25
N SER A 39 8.91 -0.10 -7.91
CA SER A 39 7.58 0.14 -8.51
C SER A 39 6.54 0.66 -7.49
N PRO A 40 6.76 1.85 -6.88
CA PRO A 40 5.77 2.45 -5.98
C PRO A 40 4.45 2.77 -6.70
N ASP A 41 4.50 2.98 -8.02
CA ASP A 41 3.32 3.11 -8.89
C ASP A 41 2.46 1.84 -8.95
N LEU A 42 2.99 0.69 -8.53
CA LEU A 42 2.25 -0.57 -8.39
C LEU A 42 1.93 -0.93 -6.93
N SER A 43 2.20 -0.03 -5.99
CA SER A 43 1.97 -0.22 -4.55
C SER A 43 0.76 0.60 -4.09
N PRO A 44 -0.38 -0.03 -3.75
CA PRO A 44 -1.59 0.66 -3.30
C PRO A 44 -1.38 1.69 -2.17
N PRO A 45 -0.56 1.42 -1.14
CA PRO A 45 -0.25 2.42 -0.14
C PRO A 45 0.44 3.67 -0.71
N ASP A 46 1.38 3.48 -1.64
CA ASP A 46 2.23 4.56 -2.13
C ASP A 46 1.49 5.49 -3.10
N PHE A 47 0.69 4.94 -4.02
CA PHE A 47 0.02 5.77 -5.02
C PHE A 47 -1.35 6.32 -4.60
N ASP A 48 -1.94 5.82 -3.52
CA ASP A 48 -3.31 6.19 -3.11
C ASP A 48 -3.42 6.61 -1.65
N LEU A 49 -3.08 5.72 -0.71
CA LEU A 49 -3.29 5.97 0.72
C LEU A 49 -2.39 7.10 1.23
N PHE A 50 -1.08 7.01 1.00
CA PHE A 50 -0.13 7.96 1.56
C PHE A 50 -0.29 9.37 1.02
N PRO A 51 -0.54 9.63 -0.29
CA PRO A 51 -0.86 10.98 -0.76
C PRO A 51 -2.08 11.57 -0.04
N LYS A 52 -3.19 10.82 0.02
CA LYS A 52 -4.44 11.27 0.66
C LYS A 52 -4.33 11.46 2.18
N LEU A 53 -3.43 10.71 2.81
CA LEU A 53 -3.12 10.83 4.23
C LEU A 53 -2.18 12.01 4.49
N LYS A 54 -1.14 12.20 3.67
CA LYS A 54 -0.08 13.20 3.89
C LYS A 54 -0.49 14.62 3.52
N GLU A 55 -1.27 14.81 2.46
CA GLU A 55 -1.74 16.13 2.02
C GLU A 55 -2.34 16.99 3.16
N PRO A 56 -3.35 16.52 3.93
CA PRO A 56 -3.93 17.31 5.01
C PRO A 56 -3.00 17.48 6.22
N LEU A 57 -1.97 16.64 6.36
CA LEU A 57 -1.01 16.70 7.46
C LEU A 57 0.21 17.57 7.12
N ARG A 58 0.34 18.01 5.87
CA ARG A 58 1.48 18.77 5.38
C ARG A 58 1.60 20.08 6.17
N GLY A 59 2.80 20.34 6.68
CA GLY A 59 3.12 21.57 7.41
C GLY A 59 2.66 21.60 8.87
N ILE A 60 1.91 20.59 9.32
CA ILE A 60 1.49 20.49 10.72
C ILE A 60 2.65 19.93 11.55
N ARG A 61 2.99 20.62 12.64
CA ARG A 61 3.92 20.11 13.66
C ARG A 61 3.12 19.52 14.80
N PHE A 62 3.26 18.22 14.99
CA PHE A 62 2.66 17.53 16.12
C PHE A 62 3.59 17.63 17.34
N PRO A 63 3.05 17.90 18.53
CA PRO A 63 3.86 18.08 19.74
C PRO A 63 4.47 16.76 20.25
N ASN A 64 3.87 15.62 19.92
CA ASN A 64 4.37 14.29 20.27
C ASN A 64 3.77 13.21 19.34
N LEU A 65 4.25 11.97 19.52
CA LEU A 65 3.83 10.82 18.73
C LEU A 65 2.38 10.41 18.99
N ASP A 66 1.86 10.58 20.21
CA ASP A 66 0.50 10.17 20.56
C ASP A 66 -0.53 10.99 19.79
N ILE A 67 -0.36 12.31 19.75
CA ILE A 67 -1.24 13.21 19.01
C ILE A 67 -1.14 12.95 17.49
N LEU A 68 0.05 12.66 16.98
CA LEU A 68 0.22 12.25 15.57
C LEU A 68 -0.55 10.94 15.29
N ASN A 69 -0.42 9.94 16.16
CA ASN A 69 -1.08 8.64 16.00
C ASN A 69 -2.60 8.76 16.03
N GLU A 70 -3.14 9.56 16.95
CA GLU A 70 -4.58 9.84 17.03
C GLU A 70 -5.09 10.48 15.74
N GLU A 71 -4.38 11.48 15.23
CA GLU A 71 -4.78 12.21 14.02
C GLU A 71 -4.67 11.34 12.76
N VAL A 72 -3.57 10.60 12.59
CA VAL A 72 -3.40 9.63 11.50
C VAL A 72 -4.51 8.57 11.55
N SER A 73 -4.81 8.03 12.73
CA SER A 73 -5.85 7.02 12.92
C SER A 73 -7.24 7.57 12.59
N ARG A 74 -7.54 8.80 13.03
CA ARG A 74 -8.79 9.49 12.71
C ARG A 74 -8.93 9.66 11.19
N ARG A 75 -7.88 10.14 10.52
CA ARG A 75 -7.91 10.36 9.08
C ARG A 75 -8.08 9.07 8.28
N ILE A 76 -7.39 7.99 8.65
CA ILE A 76 -7.58 6.68 8.01
C ILE A 76 -9.03 6.20 8.14
N ARG A 77 -9.65 6.36 9.32
CA ARG A 77 -11.08 6.04 9.51
C ARG A 77 -11.98 6.86 8.60
N GLU A 78 -11.71 8.15 8.43
CA GLU A 78 -12.45 9.01 7.50
C GLU A 78 -12.30 8.56 6.05
N LEU A 79 -11.07 8.32 5.59
CA LEU A 79 -10.81 7.84 4.22
C LEU A 79 -11.58 6.54 3.92
N ASN A 80 -11.61 5.61 4.90
CA ASN A 80 -12.39 4.38 4.80
C ASN A 80 -13.90 4.65 4.78
N LYS A 81 -14.42 5.50 5.69
CA LYS A 81 -15.85 5.82 5.78
C LYS A 81 -16.38 6.46 4.50
N HIS A 82 -15.58 7.33 3.86
CA HIS A 82 -15.97 8.03 2.64
C HIS A 82 -15.74 7.20 1.37
N GLY A 83 -15.15 6.00 1.47
CA GLY A 83 -14.90 5.12 0.32
C GLY A 83 -13.97 5.73 -0.73
N VAL A 84 -13.13 6.69 -0.35
CA VAL A 84 -12.26 7.42 -1.29
C VAL A 84 -11.01 6.63 -1.70
N LEU A 85 -10.71 5.54 -0.99
CA LEU A 85 -9.64 4.62 -1.35
C LEU A 85 -10.17 3.62 -2.38
N CYS A 86 -9.65 3.71 -3.60
CA CYS A 86 -10.00 2.83 -4.71
C CYS A 86 -8.81 2.03 -5.24
N SER A 87 -7.65 2.14 -4.57
CA SER A 87 -6.38 1.56 -5.01
C SER A 87 -6.45 0.10 -5.42
N ILE A 88 -7.11 -0.76 -4.62
CA ILE A 88 -7.24 -2.18 -4.94
C ILE A 88 -8.01 -2.40 -6.26
N GLN A 89 -9.04 -1.58 -6.53
CA GLN A 89 -9.84 -1.66 -7.75
C GLN A 89 -9.08 -1.08 -8.97
N VAL A 90 -8.22 -0.09 -8.74
CA VAL A 90 -7.40 0.56 -9.78
C VAL A 90 -6.15 -0.26 -10.13
N LEU A 91 -5.70 -1.14 -9.24
CA LEU A 91 -4.47 -1.90 -9.40
C LEU A 91 -4.39 -2.71 -10.73
N PRO A 92 -5.44 -3.40 -11.21
CA PRO A 92 -5.39 -4.09 -12.50
C PRO A 92 -5.15 -3.14 -13.68
N LYS A 93 -5.73 -1.94 -13.65
CA LYS A 93 -5.51 -0.92 -14.68
C LYS A 93 -4.06 -0.44 -14.68
N ARG A 94 -3.47 -0.26 -13.49
CA ARG A 94 -2.05 0.09 -13.34
C ARG A 94 -1.13 -1.01 -13.86
N TRP A 95 -1.39 -2.28 -13.53
CA TRP A 95 -0.64 -3.41 -14.12
C TRP A 95 -0.70 -3.41 -15.65
N LYS A 96 -1.88 -3.18 -16.23
CA LYS A 96 -2.03 -3.09 -17.68
C LYS A 96 -1.21 -1.92 -18.27
N SER A 97 -1.22 -0.76 -17.62
CA SER A 97 -0.40 0.38 -18.06
C SER A 97 1.10 0.10 -18.00
N CYS A 98 1.59 -0.59 -16.97
CA CYS A 98 2.98 -1.00 -16.87
C CYS A 98 3.37 -1.94 -18.03
N ILE A 99 2.49 -2.89 -18.38
CA ILE A 99 2.70 -3.80 -19.53
C ILE A 99 2.75 -3.01 -20.84
N ASP A 100 1.80 -2.09 -21.06
CA ASP A 100 1.71 -1.30 -22.29
C ASP A 100 2.92 -0.37 -22.46
N LYS A 101 3.51 0.07 -21.35
CA LYS A 101 4.75 0.85 -21.28
C LYS A 101 6.02 -0.01 -21.23
N GLN A 102 5.91 -1.32 -21.44
CA GLN A 102 7.05 -2.25 -21.43
C GLN A 102 7.89 -2.20 -20.14
N GLY A 103 7.23 -1.98 -19.00
CA GLY A 103 7.86 -1.89 -17.69
C GLY A 103 8.28 -0.48 -17.24
N ASP A 104 8.06 0.55 -18.07
CA ASP A 104 8.33 1.93 -17.69
C ASP A 104 7.25 2.50 -16.74
N TYR A 105 7.61 3.56 -16.02
CA TYR A 105 6.79 4.17 -14.96
C TYR A 105 5.41 4.61 -15.46
N ILE A 106 4.38 4.36 -14.65
CA ILE A 106 3.00 4.73 -15.00
C ILE A 106 2.76 6.22 -14.82
N GLU A 107 3.33 6.82 -13.77
CA GLU A 107 3.15 8.23 -13.41
C GLU A 107 4.49 8.97 -13.48
N GLY A 108 4.52 10.01 -14.30
CA GLY A 108 5.75 10.67 -14.73
C GLY A 108 5.47 11.72 -15.79
N LEU A 109 4.69 12.73 -15.41
CA LEU A 109 4.94 14.15 -15.64
C LEU A 109 4.35 14.93 -14.46
#